data_AF-A0A669P002-F1
#
_entry.id   AF-A0A669P002-F1
#
_cell.length_a   1.000
_cell.length_b   1.000
_cell.length_c   1.000
_cell.angle_alpha   90.00
_cell.angle_beta   90.00
_cell.angle_gamma   90.00
#
_symmetry.space_group_name_H-M   'P 1'
#
loop_
_entity.id
_entity.type
_entity.pdbx_description
1 polymer ?
#
loop_
_entity_poly.entity_id
_entity_poly.type
_entity_poly.pdbx_seq_one_letter_code
_entity_poly.pdbx_strand_id
1 'polypeptide(L)'
;MEAPGKGGLVLGNLAEVVERVLGFLPTKALLRAACVCRLWRECARRILRTRQRLAWVSALEPGPPGGHALVQALARELERVHVLPQTVLYIADAETFSGHEECHEHKKARKRNSKETAVAIEKLLPKRCQVLGLLTPGIVVTPMGSSSNQPQEIEDGEAGFALLFPKIDGVKIQTFHFPKEVKNRVIDENKFAEAGLKNNPDLRVVLLFGYNSWKSGATRFLHQIVNPLNEKSIILAGGQVESFTSLISENNNAQPSDACGVVGLAFSGPQIQSATVLLDQDVSDERTAEAAMQRLKAANIPECNTIGFMFACVGRGYRHYKTKQNMEADAFRKFFPNVPLFGFFGHGEIGCDRIVTGNFVLRECNDVKDDLLHGYTTVMTLIHLGSTKANQV
;
A
#
# COMPACT_ATOMS: atom_id res chain seq x y z
N MET A 1 16.95 -22.32 47.66
CA MET A 1 16.08 -22.23 46.46
C MET A 1 14.73 -21.75 46.93
N GLU A 2 14.38 -20.50 46.68
CA GLU A 2 13.00 -20.04 46.93
C GLU A 2 12.04 -20.80 46.02
N ALA A 3 10.98 -21.36 46.59
CA ALA A 3 9.92 -21.96 45.80
C ALA A 3 9.35 -20.87 44.87
N PRO A 4 9.18 -21.15 43.55
CA PRO A 4 8.60 -20.18 42.66
C PRO A 4 7.23 -19.79 43.20
N GLY A 5 7.02 -18.49 43.45
CA GLY A 5 5.73 -17.97 43.88
C GLY A 5 4.61 -18.45 42.95
N LYS A 6 3.40 -18.65 43.47
CA LYS A 6 2.26 -19.25 42.73
C LYS A 6 2.08 -18.68 41.30
N GLY A 7 2.35 -17.40 41.09
CA GLY A 7 2.32 -16.75 39.77
C GLY A 7 3.38 -17.25 38.78
N GLY A 8 4.61 -17.53 39.24
CA GLY A 8 5.68 -18.10 38.40
C GLY A 8 5.37 -19.54 37.95
N LEU A 9 4.68 -20.31 38.79
CA LEU A 9 4.23 -21.66 38.45
C LEU A 9 3.14 -21.65 37.37
N VAL A 10 2.20 -20.69 37.46
CA VAL A 10 1.14 -20.49 36.45
C VAL A 10 1.71 -20.03 35.12
N LEU A 11 2.56 -18.99 35.13
CA LEU A 11 3.20 -18.45 33.91
C LEU A 11 4.25 -19.38 33.30
N GLY A 12 4.70 -20.39 34.05
CA GLY A 12 5.62 -21.42 33.59
C GLY A 12 4.95 -22.66 32.98
N ASN A 13 3.68 -22.93 33.31
CA ASN A 13 3.03 -24.21 32.99
C ASN A 13 1.68 -24.10 32.24
N LEU A 14 0.98 -22.95 32.30
CA LEU A 14 -0.35 -22.80 31.69
C LEU A 14 -0.30 -21.98 30.40
N ALA A 15 -0.23 -22.69 29.27
CA ALA A 15 -0.12 -22.08 27.94
C ALA A 15 -1.24 -21.07 27.64
N GLU A 16 -2.48 -21.38 27.99
CA GLU A 16 -3.65 -20.53 27.72
C GLU A 16 -3.56 -19.18 28.44
N VAL A 17 -3.12 -19.19 29.71
CA VAL A 17 -2.95 -17.97 30.50
C VAL A 17 -1.82 -17.12 29.91
N VAL A 18 -0.69 -17.75 29.58
CA VAL A 18 0.44 -17.08 28.94
C VAL A 18 0.02 -16.49 27.58
N GLU A 19 -0.68 -17.26 26.75
CA GLU A 19 -1.12 -16.81 25.44
C GLU A 19 -2.09 -15.63 25.53
N ARG A 20 -3.02 -15.65 26.50
CA ARG A 20 -3.95 -14.53 26.72
C ARG A 20 -3.24 -13.27 27.21
N VAL A 21 -2.28 -13.38 28.13
CA VAL A 21 -1.48 -12.24 28.62
C VAL A 21 -0.61 -11.67 27.51
N LEU A 22 0.13 -12.52 26.80
CA LEU A 22 0.98 -12.12 25.68
C LEU A 22 0.17 -11.56 24.51
N GLY A 23 -1.09 -11.98 24.36
CA GLY A 23 -2.02 -11.50 23.34
C GLY A 23 -2.21 -9.98 23.34
N PHE A 24 -2.10 -9.33 24.50
CA PHE A 24 -2.19 -7.87 24.65
C PHE A 24 -0.91 -7.11 24.29
N LEU A 25 0.21 -7.80 24.05
CA LEU A 25 1.48 -7.13 23.80
C LEU A 25 1.64 -6.73 22.32
N PRO A 26 2.14 -5.51 22.03
CA PRO A 26 2.61 -5.16 20.69
C PRO A 26 3.68 -6.12 20.18
N THR A 27 3.85 -6.21 18.86
CA THR A 27 4.76 -7.17 18.21
C THR A 27 6.17 -7.11 18.77
N LYS A 28 6.72 -5.91 18.98
CA LYS A 28 8.10 -5.75 19.48
C LYS A 28 8.26 -6.28 20.90
N ALA A 29 7.30 -6.01 21.79
CA ALA A 29 7.28 -6.56 23.13
C ALA A 29 7.07 -8.09 23.12
N LEU A 30 6.19 -8.58 22.24
CA LEU A 30 5.93 -10.00 22.06
C LEU A 30 7.17 -10.77 21.58
N LEU A 31 7.95 -10.20 20.67
CA LEU A 31 9.22 -10.78 20.20
C LEU A 31 10.26 -10.84 21.33
N ARG A 32 10.31 -9.83 22.21
CA ARG A 32 11.16 -9.87 23.42
C ARG A 32 10.69 -10.94 24.40
N ALA A 33 9.38 -11.06 24.63
CA ALA A 33 8.78 -12.08 25.48
C ALA A 33 9.07 -13.51 24.97
N ALA A 34 9.16 -13.71 23.65
CA ALA A 34 9.52 -14.99 23.04
C ALA A 34 10.94 -15.49 23.39
N CYS A 35 11.79 -14.64 23.96
CA CYS A 35 13.14 -15.00 24.41
C CYS A 35 13.19 -15.53 25.85
N VAL A 36 12.10 -15.45 26.63
CA VAL A 36 12.09 -15.81 28.06
C VAL A 36 12.24 -17.32 28.27
N CYS A 37 11.34 -18.12 27.69
CA CYS A 37 11.39 -19.58 27.79
C CYS A 37 10.71 -20.25 26.58
N ARG A 38 10.76 -21.58 26.50
CA ARG A 38 10.15 -22.33 25.39
C ARG A 38 8.63 -22.13 25.30
N LEU A 39 7.93 -22.16 26.43
CA LEU A 39 6.48 -21.96 26.47
C LEU A 39 6.10 -20.59 25.89
N TRP A 40 6.73 -19.51 26.36
CA TRP A 40 6.48 -18.16 25.90
C TRP A 40 6.82 -17.98 24.42
N ARG A 41 7.89 -18.61 23.95
CA ARG A 41 8.26 -18.63 22.53
C ARG A 41 7.18 -19.27 21.66
N GLU A 42 6.63 -20.40 22.09
CA GLU A 42 5.59 -21.11 21.35
C GLU A 42 4.27 -20.33 21.37
N CYS A 43 3.85 -19.78 22.51
CA CYS A 43 2.66 -18.93 22.62
C CYS A 43 2.80 -17.66 21.76
N ALA A 44 3.95 -16.96 21.83
CA ALA A 44 4.21 -15.78 21.01
C ALA A 44 4.15 -16.07 19.51
N ARG A 45 4.70 -17.21 19.07
CA ARG A 45 4.62 -17.63 17.66
C ARG A 45 3.19 -17.92 17.22
N ARG A 46 2.35 -18.53 18.08
CA ARG A 46 0.93 -18.76 17.80
C ARG A 46 0.19 -17.43 17.64
N ILE A 47 0.37 -16.51 18.58
CA ILE A 47 -0.22 -15.16 18.51
C ILE A 47 0.20 -14.44 17.23
N LEU A 48 1.49 -14.46 16.87
CA LEU A 48 1.95 -13.80 15.63
C LEU A 48 1.30 -14.39 14.37
N ARG A 49 0.98 -15.69 14.37
CA ARG A 49 0.29 -16.34 13.24
C ARG A 49 -1.17 -15.95 13.14
N THR A 50 -1.84 -15.61 14.25
CA THR A 50 -3.25 -15.18 14.21
C THR A 50 -3.40 -13.70 13.82
N ARG A 51 -2.34 -12.91 13.94
CA ARG A 51 -2.33 -11.47 13.60
C ARG A 51 -2.11 -11.23 12.10
N GLN A 52 -3.11 -11.62 11.31
CA GLN A 52 -3.12 -11.54 9.84
C GLN A 52 -3.87 -10.32 9.29
N ARG A 53 -4.23 -9.35 10.14
CA ARG A 53 -4.89 -8.11 9.69
C ARG A 53 -3.84 -7.07 9.30
N LEU A 54 -4.09 -6.33 8.23
CA LEU A 54 -3.30 -5.15 7.88
C LEU A 54 -3.27 -4.14 9.04
N ALA A 55 -2.13 -3.50 9.25
CA ALA A 55 -2.04 -2.24 9.99
C ALA A 55 -1.47 -1.14 9.10
N TRP A 56 -1.65 0.12 9.48
CA TRP A 56 -1.03 1.23 8.77
C TRP A 56 -0.56 2.30 9.73
N VAL A 57 0.35 3.14 9.24
CA VAL A 57 0.80 4.36 9.89
C VAL A 57 0.51 5.54 8.97
N SER A 58 -0.04 6.64 9.49
CA SER A 58 -0.33 7.86 8.72
C SER A 58 0.36 9.06 9.35
N ALA A 59 0.84 9.98 8.54
CA ALA A 59 1.33 11.30 8.91
C ALA A 59 0.57 12.34 8.08
N LEU A 60 -0.15 13.24 8.77
CA LEU A 60 -1.03 14.25 8.16
C LEU A 60 -0.64 15.68 8.56
N GLU A 61 0.26 15.80 9.54
CA GLU A 61 0.69 17.07 10.10
C GLU A 61 2.21 17.16 9.99
N PRO A 62 2.75 18.37 9.73
CA PRO A 62 4.18 18.59 9.74
C PRO A 62 4.80 18.16 11.07
N GLY A 63 5.88 17.38 10.99
CA GLY A 63 6.61 16.95 12.18
C GLY A 63 7.41 18.11 12.81
N PRO A 64 7.80 18.02 14.09
CA PRO A 64 8.85 18.87 14.65
C PRO A 64 10.12 18.85 13.78
N PRO A 65 10.92 19.93 13.81
CA PRO A 65 12.13 20.04 12.99
C PRO A 65 13.09 18.87 13.24
N GLY A 66 13.58 18.23 12.17
CA GLY A 66 14.56 17.14 12.25
C GLY A 66 14.24 15.83 11.50
N GLY A 67 13.20 15.79 10.65
CA GLY A 67 12.93 14.65 9.77
C GLY A 67 11.56 14.75 9.08
N HIS A 68 11.27 13.85 8.14
CA HIS A 68 9.94 13.78 7.52
C HIS A 68 8.91 13.23 8.52
N ALA A 69 7.70 13.78 8.53
CA ALA A 69 6.63 13.43 9.48
C ALA A 69 6.34 11.91 9.49
N LEU A 70 6.37 11.27 8.32
CA LEU A 70 6.18 9.82 8.19
C LEU A 70 7.26 9.00 8.94
N VAL A 71 8.53 9.42 8.92
CA VAL A 71 9.62 8.73 9.64
C VAL A 71 9.34 8.78 11.14
N GLN A 72 8.94 9.93 11.64
CA GLN A 72 8.64 10.14 13.06
C GLN A 72 7.37 9.40 13.49
N ALA A 73 6.35 9.39 12.64
CA ALA A 73 5.13 8.61 12.87
C ALA A 73 5.46 7.11 12.94
N LEU A 74 6.23 6.58 11.99
CA LEU A 74 6.66 5.18 11.98
C LEU A 74 7.47 4.82 13.23
N ALA A 75 8.44 5.65 13.61
CA ALA A 75 9.27 5.38 14.78
C ALA A 75 8.45 5.29 16.08
N ARG A 76 7.40 6.11 16.21
CA ARG A 76 6.48 6.10 17.36
C ARG A 76 5.51 4.93 17.31
N GLU A 77 4.89 4.69 16.17
CA GLU A 77 3.74 3.80 16.06
C GLU A 77 4.12 2.33 15.88
N LEU A 78 5.32 2.03 15.34
CA LEU A 78 5.83 0.66 15.28
C LEU A 78 6.06 0.04 16.67
N GLU A 79 6.19 0.84 17.73
CA GLU A 79 6.23 0.34 19.11
C GLU A 79 4.87 -0.21 19.58
N ARG A 80 3.77 0.24 18.97
CA ARG A 80 2.38 -0.07 19.36
C ARG A 80 1.71 -1.05 18.41
N VAL A 81 2.30 -1.29 17.24
CA VAL A 81 1.69 -2.15 16.23
C VAL A 81 1.65 -3.61 16.69
N HIS A 82 0.53 -4.27 16.38
CA HIS A 82 0.33 -5.67 16.72
C HIS A 82 0.70 -6.62 15.58
N VAL A 83 1.03 -6.10 14.39
CA VAL A 83 1.37 -6.93 13.23
C VAL A 83 2.89 -7.06 13.09
N LEU A 84 3.36 -8.17 12.51
CA LEU A 84 4.76 -8.30 12.07
C LEU A 84 4.78 -8.13 10.54
N PRO A 85 5.20 -6.96 10.01
CA PRO A 85 5.17 -6.73 8.57
C PRO A 85 6.14 -7.66 7.83
N GLN A 86 5.65 -8.25 6.74
CA GLN A 86 6.44 -8.96 5.74
C GLN A 86 6.62 -8.12 4.47
N THR A 87 5.63 -7.29 4.15
CA THR A 87 5.69 -6.33 3.03
C THR A 87 5.21 -4.98 3.53
N VAL A 88 5.87 -3.91 3.11
CA VAL A 88 5.47 -2.53 3.38
C VAL A 88 5.37 -1.76 2.08
N LEU A 89 4.23 -1.09 1.89
CA LEU A 89 4.06 -0.07 0.88
C LEU A 89 3.97 1.26 1.61
N TYR A 90 4.89 2.20 1.36
CA TYR A 90 4.73 3.57 1.83
C TYR A 90 4.62 4.54 0.65
N ILE A 91 3.78 5.55 0.83
CA ILE A 91 3.60 6.64 -0.11
C ILE A 91 3.72 7.93 0.68
N ALA A 92 4.51 8.88 0.18
CA ALA A 92 4.73 10.17 0.80
C ALA A 92 4.72 11.28 -0.25
N ASP A 93 4.36 12.49 0.19
CA ASP A 93 4.43 13.68 -0.65
C ASP A 93 5.87 13.91 -1.15
N ALA A 94 6.03 14.13 -2.45
CA ALA A 94 7.34 14.22 -3.06
C ALA A 94 8.09 15.52 -2.71
N GLU A 95 7.36 16.63 -2.57
CA GLU A 95 7.95 17.93 -2.28
C GLU A 95 8.55 17.95 -0.88
N THR A 96 7.81 17.50 0.14
CA THR A 96 8.26 17.53 1.54
C THR A 96 9.23 16.40 1.86
N PHE A 97 9.12 15.26 1.17
CA PHE A 97 10.06 14.14 1.34
C PHE A 97 11.46 14.47 0.82
N SER A 98 11.56 15.34 -0.19
CA SER A 98 12.83 15.85 -0.75
C SER A 98 13.15 17.31 -0.36
N GLY A 99 12.33 17.89 0.54
CA GLY A 99 12.24 19.31 0.84
C GLY A 99 13.45 19.94 1.54
N HIS A 100 13.40 21.25 1.78
CA HIS A 100 14.53 22.02 2.31
C HIS A 100 14.48 22.12 3.84
N GLU A 101 15.62 21.91 4.51
CA GLU A 101 15.77 22.29 5.92
C GLU A 101 16.13 23.78 5.97
N GLU A 102 15.20 24.61 6.47
CA GLU A 102 15.51 25.99 6.84
C GLU A 102 16.20 26.01 8.20
N CYS A 103 17.52 26.20 8.20
CA CYS A 103 18.23 26.55 9.42
C CYS A 103 18.00 28.03 9.73
N HIS A 104 17.32 28.34 10.83
CA HIS A 104 17.30 29.67 11.43
C HIS A 104 18.70 30.02 11.95
N GLU A 105 19.61 30.38 11.05
CA GLU A 105 20.80 31.21 11.25
C GLU A 105 21.64 31.13 9.97
N HIS A 106 21.44 32.09 9.07
CA HIS A 106 22.39 32.52 8.03
C HIS A 106 23.34 31.44 7.48
N LYS A 107 22.84 30.51 6.64
CA LYS A 107 23.58 29.82 5.57
C LYS A 107 22.65 28.87 4.79
N LYS A 108 22.81 28.87 3.45
CA LYS A 108 22.19 28.04 2.40
C LYS A 108 21.31 26.88 2.88
N ALA A 109 20.03 26.89 2.46
CA ALA A 109 19.09 25.80 2.65
C ALA A 109 19.71 24.45 2.24
N ARG A 110 19.76 23.49 3.19
CA ARG A 110 20.23 22.14 2.90
C ARG A 110 19.04 21.33 2.41
N LYS A 111 19.07 20.91 1.14
CA LYS A 111 18.07 20.03 0.57
C LYS A 111 18.12 18.66 1.28
N ARG A 112 17.00 18.22 1.85
CA ARG A 112 16.85 16.89 2.44
C ARG A 112 17.00 15.84 1.36
N ASN A 113 17.82 14.83 1.63
CA ASN A 113 18.09 13.77 0.68
C ASN A 113 17.02 12.69 0.82
N SER A 114 16.17 12.51 -0.19
CA SER A 114 15.11 11.50 -0.20
C SER A 114 15.66 10.08 0.06
N LYS A 115 16.90 9.79 -0.34
CA LYS A 115 17.57 8.52 -0.05
C LYS A 115 17.85 8.35 1.44
N GLU A 116 18.23 9.41 2.15
CA GLU A 116 18.47 9.36 3.60
C GLU A 116 17.16 9.12 4.36
N THR A 117 16.08 9.78 3.93
CA THR A 117 14.74 9.57 4.49
C THR A 117 14.23 8.15 4.25
N ALA A 118 14.40 7.61 3.04
CA ALA A 118 14.05 6.22 2.73
C ALA A 118 14.85 5.22 3.58
N VAL A 119 16.17 5.41 3.70
CA VAL A 119 17.03 4.59 4.57
C VAL A 119 16.61 4.69 6.04
N ALA A 120 16.17 5.86 6.50
CA ALA A 120 15.64 6.03 7.86
C ALA A 120 14.36 5.20 8.08
N ILE A 121 13.45 5.18 7.10
CA ILE A 121 12.25 4.31 7.13
C ILE A 121 12.65 2.83 7.15
N GLU A 122 13.52 2.40 6.24
CA GLU A 122 13.95 1.00 6.13
C GLU A 122 14.60 0.48 7.43
N LYS A 123 15.39 1.32 8.11
CA LYS A 123 16.04 0.98 9.39
C LYS A 123 15.05 0.71 10.53
N LEU A 124 13.82 1.23 10.45
CA LEU A 124 12.77 0.99 11.44
C LEU A 124 12.07 -0.37 11.22
N LEU A 125 12.17 -0.93 10.02
CA LEU A 125 11.44 -2.12 9.61
C LEU A 125 12.25 -3.40 9.83
N PRO A 126 11.60 -4.59 9.88
CA PRO A 126 12.31 -5.86 10.00
C PRO A 126 13.24 -6.11 8.81
N LYS A 127 14.45 -6.64 9.06
CA LYS A 127 15.49 -6.89 8.03
C LYS A 127 15.05 -7.73 6.81
N ARG A 128 14.02 -8.56 6.96
CA ARG A 128 13.49 -9.44 5.90
C ARG A 128 12.17 -8.95 5.29
N CYS A 129 11.71 -7.77 5.70
CA CYS A 129 10.52 -7.16 5.13
C CYS A 129 10.82 -6.77 3.68
N GLN A 130 9.90 -6.94 2.74
CA GLN A 130 9.97 -6.28 1.44
C GLN A 130 9.43 -4.85 1.61
N VAL A 131 10.09 -3.85 1.04
CA VAL A 131 9.66 -2.45 1.16
C VAL A 131 9.59 -1.84 -0.22
N LEU A 132 8.46 -1.21 -0.53
CA LEU A 132 8.23 -0.39 -1.71
C LEU A 132 7.85 1.02 -1.26
N GLY A 133 8.66 2.00 -1.64
CA GLY A 133 8.45 3.41 -1.35
C GLY A 133 8.13 4.21 -2.60
N LEU A 134 7.04 4.97 -2.58
CA LEU A 134 6.61 5.82 -3.69
C LEU A 134 6.53 7.29 -3.27
N LEU A 135 6.93 8.20 -4.15
CA LEU A 135 6.78 9.64 -3.97
C LEU A 135 5.79 10.18 -4.99
N THR A 136 4.82 10.96 -4.52
CA THR A 136 3.68 11.43 -5.31
C THR A 136 3.34 12.88 -4.98
N PRO A 137 2.75 13.65 -5.91
CA PRO A 137 2.36 15.05 -5.68
C PRO A 137 1.34 15.28 -4.56
N GLY A 138 0.47 14.30 -4.28
CA GLY A 138 -0.52 14.42 -3.22
C GLY A 138 -0.89 13.05 -2.66
N ILE A 139 -1.54 13.02 -1.50
CA ILE A 139 -1.79 11.81 -0.73
C ILE A 139 -3.28 11.66 -0.42
N VAL A 140 -3.80 10.44 -0.60
CA VAL A 140 -5.10 10.03 -0.07
C VAL A 140 -4.86 9.07 1.08
N VAL A 141 -5.43 9.32 2.25
CA VAL A 141 -5.06 8.55 3.44
C VAL A 141 -6.18 8.52 4.48
N THR A 142 -6.39 7.34 5.06
CA THR A 142 -7.21 7.18 6.25
C THR A 142 -6.37 7.39 7.52
N PRO A 143 -6.70 8.35 8.39
CA PRO A 143 -5.98 8.57 9.64
C PRO A 143 -5.96 7.31 10.51
N MET A 144 -4.83 7.08 11.18
CA MET A 144 -4.67 5.96 12.13
C MET A 144 -5.73 5.96 13.24
N GLY A 145 -5.95 4.78 13.83
CA GLY A 145 -6.81 4.57 15.00
C GLY A 145 -8.00 3.68 14.68
N SER A 146 -8.78 4.04 13.65
CA SER A 146 -9.93 3.25 13.19
C SER A 146 -9.99 3.23 11.67
N SER A 147 -10.39 2.08 11.10
CA SER A 147 -10.68 1.98 9.66
C SER A 147 -11.88 2.82 9.24
N SER A 148 -12.69 3.29 10.20
CA SER A 148 -13.83 4.18 9.99
C SER A 148 -13.49 5.67 10.16
N ASN A 149 -12.22 6.04 10.38
CA ASN A 149 -11.81 7.45 10.41
C ASN A 149 -11.92 8.10 9.04
N GLN A 150 -12.43 9.33 8.91
CA GLN A 150 -12.64 9.98 7.61
C GLN A 150 -11.35 10.00 6.77
N PRO A 151 -11.33 9.50 5.52
CA PRO A 151 -10.17 9.62 4.67
C PRO A 151 -9.98 11.07 4.23
N GLN A 152 -8.74 11.47 3.99
CA GLN A 152 -8.38 12.83 3.61
C GLN A 152 -7.61 12.83 2.29
N GLU A 153 -8.04 13.68 1.37
CA GLU A 153 -7.35 14.09 0.15
C GLU A 153 -6.46 15.29 0.48
N ILE A 154 -5.15 15.06 0.54
CA ILE A 154 -4.12 16.08 0.80
C ILE A 154 -3.41 16.34 -0.53
N GLU A 155 -3.89 17.35 -1.26
CA GLU A 155 -3.34 17.75 -2.57
C GLU A 155 -2.02 18.52 -2.43
N ASP A 156 -1.85 19.28 -1.34
CA ASP A 156 -0.65 20.07 -1.03
C ASP A 156 -0.27 19.88 0.45
N GLY A 157 1.03 19.71 0.74
CA GLY A 157 1.58 19.69 2.10
C GLY A 157 2.18 18.36 2.56
N GLU A 158 2.81 18.37 3.74
CA GLU A 158 3.53 17.20 4.26
C GLU A 158 2.55 16.10 4.71
N ALA A 159 2.45 15.06 3.89
CA ALA A 159 1.65 13.89 4.20
C ALA A 159 2.33 12.58 3.76
N GLY A 160 1.88 11.49 4.35
CA GLY A 160 2.26 10.16 3.89
C GLY A 160 1.69 9.05 4.75
N PHE A 161 1.79 7.83 4.26
CA PHE A 161 1.38 6.66 5.01
C PHE A 161 2.26 5.45 4.68
N ALA A 162 2.19 4.44 5.54
CA ALA A 162 2.81 3.14 5.35
C ALA A 162 1.80 2.03 5.67
N LEU A 163 1.51 1.19 4.68
CA LEU A 163 0.73 -0.03 4.85
C LEU A 163 1.66 -1.17 5.28
N LEU A 164 1.32 -1.83 6.38
CA LEU A 164 2.09 -2.89 7.01
C LEU A 164 1.36 -4.23 6.79
N PHE A 165 1.75 -4.94 5.74
CA PHE A 165 1.17 -6.24 5.40
C PHE A 165 1.85 -7.35 6.20
N PRO A 166 1.15 -8.04 7.13
CA PRO A 166 1.70 -9.23 7.77
C PRO A 166 1.70 -10.43 6.81
N LYS A 167 2.16 -11.58 7.30
CA LYS A 167 1.85 -12.85 6.65
C LYS A 167 0.34 -13.09 6.76
N ILE A 168 -0.31 -13.30 5.62
CA ILE A 168 -1.73 -13.66 5.54
C ILE A 168 -1.79 -15.04 4.89
N ASP A 169 -2.45 -15.99 5.54
CA ASP A 169 -2.54 -17.34 5.00
C ASP A 169 -3.33 -17.33 3.68
N GLY A 170 -2.82 -18.04 2.68
CA GLY A 170 -3.43 -18.08 1.35
C GLY A 170 -3.18 -16.84 0.47
N VAL A 171 -2.45 -15.83 0.97
CA VAL A 171 -2.11 -14.62 0.21
C VAL A 171 -0.59 -14.45 0.10
N LYS A 172 -0.12 -14.29 -1.14
CA LYS A 172 1.26 -13.92 -1.47
C LYS A 172 1.28 -12.50 -2.02
N ILE A 173 2.07 -11.63 -1.41
CA ILE A 173 2.34 -10.27 -1.87
C ILE A 173 3.80 -10.22 -2.30
N GLN A 174 4.08 -9.79 -3.52
CA GLN A 174 5.43 -9.73 -4.07
C GLN A 174 5.69 -8.38 -4.72
N THR A 175 6.80 -7.73 -4.36
CA THR A 175 7.28 -6.54 -5.05
C THR A 175 7.99 -6.90 -6.35
N PHE A 176 7.95 -6.00 -7.33
CA PHE A 176 8.72 -6.13 -8.57
C PHE A 176 9.19 -4.78 -9.08
N HIS A 177 10.23 -4.82 -9.91
CA HIS A 177 10.81 -3.64 -10.57
C HIS A 177 11.33 -3.98 -11.95
N PHE A 178 10.84 -3.25 -12.94
CA PHE A 178 11.26 -3.31 -14.32
C PHE A 178 11.79 -1.94 -14.75
N PRO A 179 13.11 -1.69 -14.61
CA PRO A 179 13.72 -0.52 -15.19
C PRO A 179 13.71 -0.63 -16.72
N LYS A 180 13.41 0.48 -17.41
CA LYS A 180 13.56 0.55 -18.86
C LYS A 180 15.04 0.65 -19.20
N GLU A 181 15.63 -0.46 -19.61
CA GLU A 181 17.00 -0.49 -20.10
C GLU A 181 17.05 -0.05 -21.58
N VAL A 182 18.02 0.81 -21.94
CA VAL A 182 18.17 1.36 -23.30
C VAL A 182 18.32 0.26 -24.38
N LYS A 183 18.88 -0.89 -23.99
CA LYS A 183 19.16 -2.02 -24.90
C LYS A 183 18.01 -3.01 -25.04
N ASN A 184 17.12 -3.10 -24.05
CA ASN A 184 16.05 -4.10 -24.04
C ASN A 184 14.74 -3.50 -24.55
N ARG A 185 14.39 -3.88 -25.78
CA ARG A 185 13.12 -3.47 -26.41
C ARG A 185 11.92 -4.28 -25.92
N VAL A 186 12.15 -5.41 -25.25
CA VAL A 186 11.12 -6.33 -24.76
C VAL A 186 11.53 -6.76 -23.35
N ILE A 187 10.55 -6.95 -22.48
CA ILE A 187 10.80 -7.39 -21.12
C ILE A 187 11.06 -8.89 -21.11
N ASP A 188 12.05 -9.29 -20.33
CA ASP A 188 12.37 -10.70 -20.13
C ASP A 188 11.18 -11.42 -19.47
N GLU A 189 10.64 -12.39 -20.20
CA GLU A 189 9.55 -13.26 -19.76
C GLU A 189 9.88 -13.99 -18.45
N ASN A 190 11.16 -14.29 -18.21
CA ASN A 190 11.60 -14.88 -16.95
C ASN A 190 11.43 -13.91 -15.78
N LYS A 191 11.79 -12.63 -15.96
CA LYS A 191 11.57 -11.59 -14.94
C LYS A 191 10.08 -11.40 -14.64
N PHE A 192 9.22 -11.56 -15.65
CA PHE A 192 7.76 -11.57 -15.48
C PHE A 192 7.28 -12.76 -14.64
N ALA A 193 7.80 -13.96 -14.89
CA ALA A 193 7.48 -15.15 -14.10
C ALA A 193 7.99 -15.04 -12.66
N GLU A 194 9.23 -14.56 -12.47
CA GLU A 194 9.83 -14.32 -11.15
C GLU A 194 9.02 -13.33 -10.32
N ALA A 195 8.50 -12.27 -10.94
CA ALA A 195 7.60 -11.31 -10.31
C ALA A 195 6.20 -11.87 -10.00
N GLY A 196 5.92 -13.12 -10.36
CA GLY A 196 4.59 -13.74 -10.20
C GLY A 196 3.55 -13.19 -11.18
N LEU A 197 3.98 -12.47 -12.22
CA LEU A 197 3.10 -11.88 -13.23
C LEU A 197 2.82 -12.82 -14.39
N LYS A 198 3.52 -13.95 -14.51
CA LYS A 198 3.33 -14.99 -15.53
C LYS A 198 3.30 -16.39 -14.88
N ASN A 199 2.59 -17.33 -15.51
CA ASN A 199 2.42 -18.72 -15.05
C ASN A 199 1.92 -18.83 -13.60
N ASN A 200 1.12 -17.86 -13.18
CA ASN A 200 0.59 -17.77 -11.82
C ASN A 200 -0.94 -17.77 -11.88
N PRO A 201 -1.59 -18.93 -11.71
CA PRO A 201 -3.05 -19.04 -11.75
C PRO A 201 -3.73 -18.36 -10.56
N ASP A 202 -2.99 -18.07 -9.50
CA ASP A 202 -3.50 -17.43 -8.29
C ASP A 202 -3.37 -15.91 -8.32
N LEU A 203 -2.76 -15.32 -9.35
CA LEU A 203 -2.67 -13.86 -9.49
C LEU A 203 -4.09 -13.27 -9.57
N ARG A 204 -4.38 -12.24 -8.76
CA ARG A 204 -5.69 -11.56 -8.72
C ARG A 204 -5.59 -10.06 -8.86
N VAL A 205 -4.58 -9.42 -8.26
CA VAL A 205 -4.39 -7.97 -8.34
C VAL A 205 -2.94 -7.62 -8.61
N VAL A 206 -2.73 -6.63 -9.46
CA VAL A 206 -1.43 -5.98 -9.65
C VAL A 206 -1.61 -4.50 -9.41
N LEU A 207 -0.93 -3.98 -8.38
CA LEU A 207 -0.74 -2.54 -8.20
C LEU A 207 0.50 -2.13 -8.98
N LEU A 208 0.35 -1.21 -9.94
CA LEU A 208 1.38 -0.88 -10.91
C LEU A 208 1.65 0.61 -10.95
N PHE A 209 2.92 0.99 -10.80
CA PHE A 209 3.35 2.37 -10.70
C PHE A 209 4.45 2.68 -11.71
N GLY A 210 4.15 3.57 -12.66
CA GLY A 210 5.15 4.09 -13.61
C GLY A 210 5.89 5.27 -13.00
N TYR A 211 7.21 5.32 -13.16
CA TYR A 211 8.03 6.46 -12.68
C TYR A 211 8.86 7.04 -13.83
N ASN A 212 9.19 8.34 -13.73
CA ASN A 212 9.86 9.10 -14.79
C ASN A 212 9.15 8.96 -16.17
N SER A 213 7.82 8.96 -16.18
CA SER A 213 6.99 8.71 -17.37
C SER A 213 7.10 9.78 -18.46
N TRP A 214 7.58 10.98 -18.11
CA TRP A 214 7.88 12.06 -19.05
C TRP A 214 9.02 11.73 -20.02
N LYS A 215 9.80 10.67 -19.77
CA LYS A 215 10.94 10.29 -20.61
C LYS A 215 10.51 9.62 -21.90
N SER A 216 11.31 9.85 -22.95
CA SER A 216 11.05 9.30 -24.28
C SER A 216 10.83 7.79 -24.25
N GLY A 217 9.71 7.35 -24.81
CA GLY A 217 9.29 5.96 -24.90
C GLY A 217 8.95 5.29 -23.57
N ALA A 218 8.72 6.03 -22.48
CA ALA A 218 8.22 5.47 -21.23
C ALA A 218 6.81 4.89 -21.42
N THR A 219 5.92 5.61 -22.10
CA THR A 219 4.56 5.15 -22.43
C THR A 219 4.57 3.82 -23.19
N ARG A 220 5.45 3.70 -24.20
CA ARG A 220 5.61 2.43 -24.94
C ARG A 220 6.06 1.30 -24.03
N PHE A 221 6.99 1.55 -23.12
CA PHE A 221 7.47 0.55 -22.16
C PHE A 221 6.37 0.15 -21.17
N LEU A 222 5.57 1.11 -20.70
CA LEU A 222 4.42 0.85 -19.85
C LEU A 222 3.39 -0.05 -20.56
N HIS A 223 3.05 0.23 -21.83
CA HIS A 223 2.17 -0.64 -22.62
C HIS A 223 2.69 -2.06 -22.78
N GLN A 224 4.01 -2.27 -22.85
CA GLN A 224 4.59 -3.62 -22.92
C GLN A 224 4.31 -4.45 -21.66
N ILE A 225 4.06 -3.79 -20.52
CA ILE A 225 3.73 -4.45 -19.26
C ILE A 225 2.21 -4.58 -19.10
N VAL A 226 1.50 -3.50 -19.39
CA VAL A 226 0.05 -3.40 -19.20
C VAL A 226 -0.69 -4.33 -20.16
N ASN A 227 -0.31 -4.40 -21.44
CA ASN A 227 -1.07 -5.16 -22.44
C ASN A 227 -1.14 -6.67 -22.13
N PRO A 228 -0.04 -7.37 -21.81
CA PRO A 228 -0.10 -8.79 -21.44
C PRO A 228 -0.87 -9.06 -20.14
N LEU A 229 -0.90 -8.10 -19.22
CA LEU A 229 -1.66 -8.21 -17.97
C LEU A 229 -3.14 -7.95 -18.17
N ASN A 230 -3.49 -7.05 -19.10
CA ASN A 230 -4.88 -6.71 -19.42
C ASN A 230 -5.66 -7.91 -19.96
N GLU A 231 -4.98 -8.80 -20.70
CA GLU A 231 -5.58 -10.03 -21.21
C GLU A 231 -6.01 -10.99 -20.09
N LYS A 232 -5.42 -10.87 -18.90
CA LYS A 232 -5.66 -11.77 -17.76
C LYS A 232 -6.86 -11.37 -16.94
N SER A 233 -7.50 -12.35 -16.33
CA SER A 233 -8.65 -12.20 -15.44
C SER A 233 -8.24 -11.67 -14.06
N ILE A 234 -7.60 -10.49 -14.04
CA ILE A 234 -7.03 -9.83 -12.86
C ILE A 234 -7.42 -8.35 -12.81
N ILE A 235 -7.32 -7.74 -11.63
CA ILE A 235 -7.34 -6.27 -11.48
C ILE A 235 -5.94 -5.73 -11.73
N LEU A 236 -5.86 -4.69 -12.54
CA LEU A 236 -4.68 -3.86 -12.71
C LEU A 236 -5.06 -2.44 -12.30
N ALA A 237 -4.40 -1.91 -11.28
CA ALA A 237 -4.70 -0.58 -10.74
C ALA A 237 -3.41 0.17 -10.37
N GLY A 238 -3.41 1.50 -10.42
CA GLY A 238 -2.27 2.31 -9.99
C GLY A 238 -2.20 3.62 -10.75
N GLY A 239 -0.98 4.07 -11.05
CA GLY A 239 -0.79 5.38 -11.66
C GLY A 239 0.66 5.75 -11.89
N GLN A 240 0.86 6.95 -12.42
CA GLN A 240 2.18 7.54 -12.64
C GLN A 240 2.60 8.34 -11.41
N VAL A 241 3.71 7.93 -10.81
CA VAL A 241 4.31 8.55 -9.62
C VAL A 241 5.55 9.35 -10.02
N GLU A 242 6.00 10.27 -9.18
CA GLU A 242 7.22 11.05 -9.47
C GLU A 242 8.46 10.16 -9.45
N SER A 243 8.61 9.40 -8.37
CA SER A 243 9.74 8.49 -8.20
C SER A 243 9.43 7.37 -7.20
N PHE A 244 10.33 6.40 -7.12
CA PHE A 244 10.32 5.36 -6.09
C PHE A 244 11.64 5.43 -5.30
N THR A 245 11.63 4.99 -4.05
CA THR A 245 12.77 5.20 -3.13
C THR A 245 13.34 3.94 -2.49
N SER A 246 12.57 2.85 -2.38
CA SER A 246 12.99 1.63 -1.69
C SER A 246 12.55 0.38 -2.44
N LEU A 247 13.48 -0.59 -2.55
CA LEU A 247 13.30 -2.00 -2.95
C LEU A 247 14.34 -2.92 -2.26
N ILE A 248 14.88 -2.45 -1.13
CA ILE A 248 15.91 -3.03 -0.25
C ILE A 248 17.17 -3.59 -0.93
N SER A 249 18.09 -2.67 -1.24
CA SER A 249 19.55 -2.81 -1.04
C SER A 249 20.26 -4.11 -1.50
N GLU A 250 20.11 -4.53 -2.76
CA GLU A 250 21.20 -5.24 -3.47
C GLU A 250 21.38 -4.66 -4.89
N ASN A 251 21.75 -3.38 -4.96
CA ASN A 251 22.70 -2.90 -5.98
C ASN A 251 23.22 -1.53 -5.57
N ASN A 252 24.37 -1.55 -4.88
CA ASN A 252 25.05 -0.39 -4.31
C ASN A 252 25.53 0.68 -5.32
N ASN A 253 25.05 0.72 -6.57
CA ASN A 253 25.47 1.72 -7.56
C ASN A 253 24.37 2.17 -8.54
N ALA A 254 23.13 1.72 -8.41
CA ALA A 254 22.04 2.32 -9.18
C ALA A 254 21.46 3.48 -8.38
N GLN A 255 21.95 4.69 -8.65
CA GLN A 255 21.08 5.88 -8.58
C GLN A 255 19.72 5.51 -9.24
N PRO A 256 18.60 6.18 -8.92
CA PRO A 256 17.60 6.40 -9.95
C PRO A 256 18.30 7.27 -11.00
N SER A 257 19.16 6.63 -11.81
CA SER A 257 19.77 7.22 -12.98
C SER A 257 18.63 7.63 -13.90
N ASP A 258 18.95 8.31 -14.97
CA ASP A 258 17.97 8.82 -15.92
C ASP A 258 17.01 7.80 -16.59
N ALA A 259 16.89 6.56 -16.11
CA ALA A 259 15.93 5.57 -16.57
C ALA A 259 14.50 5.85 -16.05
N CYS A 260 13.52 5.58 -16.90
CA CYS A 260 12.13 5.36 -16.49
C CYS A 260 11.87 3.88 -16.27
N GLY A 261 10.71 3.53 -15.73
CA GLY A 261 10.38 2.13 -15.50
C GLY A 261 9.08 1.95 -14.76
N VAL A 262 8.87 0.72 -14.29
CA VAL A 262 7.66 0.32 -13.56
C VAL A 262 8.05 -0.44 -12.31
N VAL A 263 7.38 -0.12 -11.21
CA VAL A 263 7.43 -0.87 -9.94
C VAL A 263 6.02 -1.26 -9.52
N GLY A 264 5.88 -2.22 -8.63
CA GLY A 264 4.54 -2.61 -8.19
C GLY A 264 4.49 -3.74 -7.18
N LEU A 265 3.26 -4.15 -6.89
CA LEU A 265 2.91 -5.25 -6.00
C LEU A 265 1.98 -6.22 -6.72
N ALA A 266 2.36 -7.50 -6.75
CA ALA A 266 1.52 -8.59 -7.21
C ALA A 266 0.87 -9.27 -6.00
N PHE A 267 -0.46 -9.37 -6.01
CA PHE A 267 -1.27 -10.05 -5.00
C PHE A 267 -1.82 -11.33 -5.60
N SER A 268 -1.43 -12.46 -5.03
CA SER A 268 -1.85 -13.79 -5.45
C SER A 268 -2.51 -14.55 -4.32
N GLY A 269 -3.63 -15.20 -4.59
CA GLY A 269 -4.34 -16.01 -3.63
C GLY A 269 -5.78 -16.25 -4.07
N PRO A 270 -6.31 -17.48 -3.95
CA PRO A 270 -7.67 -17.81 -4.41
C PRO A 270 -8.76 -17.09 -3.61
N GLN A 271 -8.47 -16.67 -2.38
CA GLN A 271 -9.40 -15.94 -1.50
C GLN A 271 -9.46 -14.43 -1.77
N ILE A 272 -8.58 -13.91 -2.61
CA ILE A 272 -8.54 -12.48 -2.92
C ILE A 272 -9.73 -12.14 -3.81
N GLN A 273 -10.47 -11.11 -3.40
CA GLN A 273 -11.54 -10.53 -4.19
C GLN A 273 -11.23 -9.05 -4.39
N SER A 274 -11.56 -8.51 -5.55
CA SER A 274 -11.23 -7.14 -5.87
C SER A 274 -12.18 -6.59 -6.92
N ALA A 275 -12.34 -5.27 -6.87
CA ALA A 275 -13.17 -4.54 -7.81
C ALA A 275 -12.57 -3.16 -8.04
N THR A 276 -12.71 -2.65 -9.25
CA THR A 276 -12.29 -1.32 -9.66
C THR A 276 -13.42 -0.62 -10.37
N VAL A 277 -13.50 0.69 -10.15
CA VAL A 277 -14.35 1.59 -10.93
C VAL A 277 -13.52 2.78 -11.37
N LEU A 278 -13.68 3.14 -12.65
CA LEU A 278 -13.14 4.35 -13.23
C LEU A 278 -14.16 5.47 -13.06
N LEU A 279 -13.67 6.59 -12.55
CA LEU A 279 -14.38 7.86 -12.53
C LEU A 279 -13.72 8.72 -13.61
N ASP A 280 -14.41 8.88 -14.74
CA ASP A 280 -13.93 9.67 -15.87
C ASP A 280 -13.98 11.19 -15.60
N GLN A 281 -13.75 11.98 -16.65
CA GLN A 281 -13.72 13.44 -16.60
C GLN A 281 -15.11 14.06 -16.39
N ASP A 282 -16.19 13.33 -16.66
CA ASP A 282 -17.57 13.82 -16.55
C ASP A 282 -18.08 13.77 -15.10
N VAL A 283 -17.43 12.97 -14.25
CA VAL A 283 -17.67 12.97 -12.81
C VAL A 283 -17.20 14.30 -12.22
N SER A 284 -18.16 15.18 -11.92
CA SER A 284 -17.91 16.60 -11.59
C SER A 284 -18.67 17.08 -10.36
N ASP A 285 -19.49 16.21 -9.75
CA ASP A 285 -20.24 16.52 -8.55
C ASP A 285 -20.43 15.29 -7.64
N GLU A 286 -20.97 15.55 -6.45
CA GLU A 286 -21.18 14.52 -5.43
C GLU A 286 -22.10 13.40 -5.91
N ARG A 287 -23.14 13.72 -6.71
CA ARG A 287 -24.10 12.73 -7.20
C ARG A 287 -23.44 11.75 -8.17
N THR A 288 -22.64 12.27 -9.11
CA THR A 288 -21.92 11.46 -10.09
C THR A 288 -20.80 10.64 -9.43
N ALA A 289 -20.10 11.20 -8.43
CA ALA A 289 -19.12 10.47 -7.64
C ALA A 289 -19.77 9.33 -6.83
N GLU A 290 -20.91 9.58 -6.18
CA GLU A 290 -21.68 8.56 -5.45
C GLU A 290 -22.22 7.48 -6.39
N ALA A 291 -22.65 7.82 -7.60
CA ALA A 291 -23.07 6.84 -8.59
C ALA A 291 -21.92 5.88 -8.96
N ALA A 292 -20.68 6.38 -9.09
CA ALA A 292 -19.51 5.52 -9.28
C ALA A 292 -19.26 4.61 -8.07
N MET A 293 -19.41 5.13 -6.85
CA MET A 293 -19.26 4.31 -5.63
C MET A 293 -20.35 3.25 -5.50
N GLN A 294 -21.58 3.55 -5.96
CA GLN A 294 -22.66 2.58 -6.03
C GLN A 294 -22.34 1.43 -7.00
N ARG A 295 -21.74 1.74 -8.16
CA ARG A 295 -21.22 0.70 -9.09
C ARG A 295 -20.17 -0.18 -8.41
N LEU A 296 -19.22 0.42 -7.69
CA LEU A 296 -18.22 -0.33 -6.94
C LEU A 296 -18.85 -1.18 -5.83
N LYS A 297 -19.89 -0.67 -5.14
CA LYS A 297 -20.60 -1.38 -4.08
C LYS A 297 -21.37 -2.59 -4.61
N ALA A 298 -21.87 -2.53 -5.84
CA ALA A 298 -22.54 -3.64 -6.51
C ALA A 298 -21.63 -4.87 -6.71
N ALA A 299 -20.31 -4.72 -6.63
CA ALA A 299 -19.38 -5.86 -6.62
C ALA A 299 -19.50 -6.75 -5.38
N ASN A 300 -20.19 -6.30 -4.33
CA ASN A 300 -20.45 -7.04 -3.10
C ASN A 300 -19.19 -7.60 -2.41
N ILE A 301 -18.09 -6.84 -2.47
CA ILE A 301 -16.83 -7.18 -1.79
C ILE A 301 -17.01 -6.99 -0.28
N PRO A 302 -16.63 -7.96 0.57
CA PRO A 302 -16.70 -7.81 2.02
C PRO A 302 -15.87 -6.61 2.51
N GLU A 303 -16.30 -5.92 3.56
CA GLU A 303 -15.53 -4.77 4.09
C GLU A 303 -14.45 -5.18 5.10
N CYS A 304 -14.64 -6.29 5.81
CA CYS A 304 -13.66 -6.78 6.77
C CYS A 304 -12.42 -7.31 6.03
N ASN A 305 -11.23 -6.89 6.46
CA ASN A 305 -9.96 -7.26 5.81
C ASN A 305 -9.85 -6.78 4.34
N THR A 306 -10.47 -5.63 4.06
CA THR A 306 -10.46 -4.99 2.75
C THR A 306 -9.81 -3.62 2.83
N ILE A 307 -9.14 -3.25 1.76
CA ILE A 307 -8.42 -1.98 1.60
C ILE A 307 -8.97 -1.29 0.37
N GLY A 308 -9.28 0.00 0.51
CA GLY A 308 -9.58 0.89 -0.61
C GLY A 308 -8.31 1.56 -1.11
N PHE A 309 -8.15 1.63 -2.43
CA PHE A 309 -7.18 2.50 -3.08
C PHE A 309 -7.86 3.56 -3.97
N MET A 310 -7.37 4.80 -3.91
CA MET A 310 -7.76 5.89 -4.80
C MET A 310 -6.51 6.40 -5.52
N PHE A 311 -6.46 6.21 -6.84
CA PHE A 311 -5.40 6.75 -7.69
C PHE A 311 -5.99 7.83 -8.57
N ALA A 312 -5.75 9.10 -8.22
CA ALA A 312 -6.37 10.26 -8.85
C ALA A 312 -5.36 11.05 -9.68
N CYS A 313 -5.83 11.68 -10.76
CA CYS A 313 -5.03 12.64 -11.49
C CYS A 313 -4.81 13.89 -10.64
N VAL A 314 -3.64 14.52 -10.74
CA VAL A 314 -3.42 15.88 -10.22
C VAL A 314 -4.35 16.93 -10.83
N GLY A 315 -5.00 16.63 -11.96
CA GLY A 315 -6.06 17.46 -12.53
C GLY A 315 -7.42 17.36 -11.84
N ARG A 316 -7.58 16.44 -10.87
CA ARG A 316 -8.83 16.20 -10.10
C ARG A 316 -8.81 17.05 -8.81
N GLY A 317 -9.60 16.65 -7.81
CA GLY A 317 -9.56 17.27 -6.49
C GLY A 317 -10.20 18.67 -6.43
N TYR A 318 -9.68 19.52 -5.55
CA TYR A 318 -10.28 20.79 -5.12
C TYR A 318 -10.68 21.70 -6.27
N ARG A 319 -9.82 21.86 -7.28
CA ARG A 319 -10.10 22.75 -8.42
C ARG A 319 -11.13 22.17 -9.37
N HIS A 320 -11.05 20.87 -9.66
CA HIS A 320 -12.01 20.17 -10.51
C HIS A 320 -13.42 20.25 -9.91
N TYR A 321 -13.51 20.11 -8.59
CA TYR A 321 -14.76 20.09 -7.85
C TYR A 321 -15.22 21.45 -7.31
N LYS A 322 -14.88 22.54 -8.02
CA LYS A 322 -15.35 23.90 -7.71
C LYS A 322 -15.15 24.27 -6.23
N THR A 323 -13.95 24.03 -5.71
CA THR A 323 -13.53 24.30 -4.32
C THR A 323 -14.08 23.35 -3.24
N LYS A 324 -14.77 22.27 -3.62
CA LYS A 324 -15.10 21.20 -2.67
C LYS A 324 -13.91 20.25 -2.54
N GLN A 325 -13.32 20.23 -1.34
CA GLN A 325 -12.28 19.27 -0.98
C GLN A 325 -12.88 17.89 -0.72
N ASN A 326 -12.04 16.84 -0.80
CA ASN A 326 -12.35 15.50 -0.32
C ASN A 326 -13.57 14.83 -0.99
N MET A 327 -13.96 15.27 -2.19
CA MET A 327 -15.25 14.88 -2.78
C MET A 327 -15.34 13.37 -3.02
N GLU A 328 -14.30 12.76 -3.60
CA GLU A 328 -14.33 11.35 -3.98
C GLU A 328 -14.08 10.45 -2.77
N ALA A 329 -13.20 10.86 -1.87
CA ALA A 329 -12.97 10.18 -0.61
C ALA A 329 -14.22 10.21 0.31
N ASP A 330 -14.95 11.32 0.35
CA ASP A 330 -16.23 11.43 1.07
C ASP A 330 -17.30 10.53 0.44
N ALA A 331 -17.41 10.54 -0.89
CA ALA A 331 -18.33 9.65 -1.61
C ALA A 331 -17.99 8.19 -1.31
N PHE A 332 -16.71 7.79 -1.36
CA PHE A 332 -16.27 6.44 -1.01
C PHE A 332 -16.71 6.06 0.41
N ARG A 333 -16.48 6.94 1.39
CA ARG A 333 -16.81 6.66 2.78
C ARG A 333 -18.30 6.43 3.00
N LYS A 334 -19.19 7.12 2.29
CA LYS A 334 -20.64 6.88 2.40
C LYS A 334 -21.03 5.44 2.07
N PHE A 335 -20.35 4.80 1.13
CA PHE A 335 -20.65 3.43 0.69
C PHE A 335 -19.80 2.35 1.40
N PHE A 336 -18.64 2.72 1.94
CA PHE A 336 -17.68 1.81 2.58
C PHE A 336 -17.23 2.33 3.96
N PRO A 337 -18.13 2.31 4.97
CA PRO A 337 -17.88 2.92 6.29
C PRO A 337 -16.77 2.25 7.11
N ASN A 338 -16.42 1.00 6.82
CA ASN A 338 -15.41 0.26 7.56
C ASN A 338 -14.14 -0.04 6.76
N VAL A 339 -14.06 0.45 5.51
CA VAL A 339 -12.91 0.25 4.64
C VAL A 339 -12.01 1.48 4.72
N PRO A 340 -10.74 1.33 5.09
CA PRO A 340 -9.79 2.43 5.02
C PRO A 340 -9.39 2.65 3.55
N LEU A 341 -9.32 3.92 3.15
CA LEU A 341 -8.94 4.39 1.83
C LEU A 341 -7.52 4.98 1.86
N PHE A 342 -6.70 4.59 0.89
CA PHE A 342 -5.32 5.06 0.71
C PHE A 342 -5.02 5.35 -0.76
N GLY A 343 -3.96 6.08 -1.07
CA GLY A 343 -3.55 6.30 -2.45
C GLY A 343 -2.92 7.65 -2.64
N PHE A 344 -3.07 8.23 -3.83
CA PHE A 344 -2.35 9.45 -4.19
C PHE A 344 -3.00 10.21 -5.34
N PHE A 345 -2.56 11.47 -5.46
CA PHE A 345 -2.69 12.26 -6.68
C PHE A 345 -1.41 12.12 -7.50
N GLY A 346 -1.53 11.82 -8.81
CA GLY A 346 -0.41 11.50 -9.69
C GLY A 346 -0.60 12.00 -11.13
N HIS A 347 0.35 11.71 -12.01
CA HIS A 347 0.39 12.26 -13.38
C HIS A 347 -0.37 11.43 -14.42
N GLY A 348 -1.23 10.53 -13.98
CA GLY A 348 -1.96 9.61 -14.82
C GLY A 348 -2.36 8.37 -14.02
N GLU A 349 -3.43 7.72 -14.45
CA GLU A 349 -4.06 6.63 -13.73
C GLU A 349 -3.95 5.35 -14.54
N ILE A 350 -3.90 4.22 -13.82
CA ILE A 350 -3.89 2.89 -14.43
C ILE A 350 -5.06 2.09 -13.87
N GLY A 351 -5.94 1.59 -14.73
CA GLY A 351 -7.06 0.71 -14.34
C GLY A 351 -8.32 0.96 -15.16
N CYS A 352 -9.33 0.12 -14.98
CA CYS A 352 -10.63 0.22 -15.67
C CYS A 352 -11.75 -0.29 -14.76
N ASP A 353 -13.00 -0.22 -15.23
CA ASP A 353 -14.11 -0.93 -14.59
C ASP A 353 -13.90 -2.44 -14.67
N ARG A 354 -13.78 -3.10 -13.51
CA ARG A 354 -13.57 -4.55 -13.47
C ARG A 354 -13.92 -5.14 -12.11
N ILE A 355 -14.49 -6.34 -12.11
CA ILE A 355 -14.73 -7.12 -10.88
C ILE A 355 -14.05 -8.47 -11.03
N VAL A 356 -13.21 -8.83 -10.07
CA VAL A 356 -12.54 -10.13 -10.00
C VAL A 356 -12.86 -10.76 -8.65
N THR A 357 -13.70 -11.77 -8.66
CA THR A 357 -13.98 -12.60 -7.48
C THR A 357 -13.46 -14.01 -7.73
N GLY A 358 -13.25 -14.80 -6.66
CA GLY A 358 -12.86 -16.21 -6.81
C GLY A 358 -13.83 -17.05 -7.64
N ASN A 359 -15.06 -16.57 -7.87
CA ASN A 359 -16.12 -17.28 -8.57
C ASN A 359 -16.33 -16.82 -10.02
N PHE A 360 -16.00 -15.56 -10.34
CA PHE A 360 -16.22 -15.00 -11.67
C PHE A 360 -15.39 -13.72 -11.88
N VAL A 361 -15.18 -13.38 -13.16
CA VAL A 361 -14.64 -12.08 -13.57
C VAL A 361 -15.66 -11.37 -14.44
N LEU A 362 -16.05 -10.16 -14.04
CA LEU A 362 -16.86 -9.26 -14.86
C LEU A 362 -15.95 -8.18 -15.44
N ARG A 363 -16.03 -8.03 -16.76
CA ARG A 363 -15.43 -6.93 -17.52
C ARG A 363 -16.56 -6.18 -18.22
N GLU A 364 -16.34 -4.90 -18.49
CA GLU A 364 -17.23 -4.17 -19.38
C GLU A 364 -17.17 -4.81 -20.77
N CYS A 365 -18.33 -5.14 -21.35
CA CYS A 365 -18.39 -5.95 -22.56
C CYS A 365 -18.29 -5.03 -23.79
N ASN A 366 -17.08 -4.59 -24.09
CA ASN A 366 -16.78 -3.84 -25.31
C ASN A 366 -15.94 -4.74 -26.24
N ASP A 367 -16.22 -4.72 -27.55
CA ASP A 367 -15.46 -5.47 -28.58
C ASP A 367 -13.98 -5.02 -28.70
N VAL A 368 -13.57 -4.03 -27.92
CA VAL A 368 -12.24 -3.41 -27.88
C VAL A 368 -11.58 -3.75 -26.55
N LYS A 369 -10.28 -4.04 -26.55
CA LYS A 369 -9.49 -4.20 -25.32
C LYS A 369 -9.68 -3.00 -24.40
N ASP A 370 -9.89 -3.25 -23.10
CA ASP A 370 -10.01 -2.19 -22.09
C ASP A 370 -8.84 -1.22 -22.21
N ASP A 371 -9.13 0.07 -22.39
CA ASP A 371 -8.13 1.11 -22.18
C ASP A 371 -7.85 1.19 -20.69
N LEU A 372 -6.58 1.19 -20.33
CA LEU A 372 -6.12 1.12 -18.95
C LEU A 372 -5.26 2.31 -18.56
N LEU A 373 -4.90 3.18 -19.50
CA LEU A 373 -4.03 4.33 -19.23
C LEU A 373 -4.85 5.60 -19.39
N HIS A 374 -5.05 6.32 -18.30
CA HIS A 374 -5.95 7.47 -18.27
C HIS A 374 -5.25 8.73 -17.76
N GLY A 375 -5.90 9.86 -18.04
CA GLY A 375 -5.56 11.16 -17.45
C GLY A 375 -6.84 11.94 -17.19
N TYR A 376 -6.80 12.81 -16.17
CA TYR A 376 -7.96 13.51 -15.61
C TYR A 376 -9.06 12.56 -15.08
N THR A 377 -8.67 11.39 -14.58
CA THR A 377 -9.60 10.41 -13.98
C THR A 377 -9.20 10.08 -12.54
N THR A 378 -10.00 9.29 -11.83
CA THR A 378 -9.48 8.44 -10.74
C THR A 378 -9.93 7.01 -10.91
N VAL A 379 -9.06 6.11 -10.49
CA VAL A 379 -9.36 4.69 -10.34
C VAL A 379 -9.58 4.40 -8.85
N MET A 380 -10.79 4.00 -8.50
CA MET A 380 -11.13 3.54 -7.15
C MET A 380 -11.09 2.01 -7.13
N THR A 381 -10.32 1.44 -6.19
CA THR A 381 -10.04 0.00 -6.13
C THR A 381 -10.35 -0.56 -4.75
N LEU A 382 -10.96 -1.75 -4.68
CA LEU A 382 -11.05 -2.55 -3.46
C LEU A 382 -10.19 -3.80 -3.60
N ILE A 383 -9.44 -4.12 -2.54
CA ILE A 383 -8.71 -5.38 -2.42
C ILE A 383 -9.10 -6.04 -1.08
N HIS A 384 -9.86 -7.12 -1.16
CA HIS A 384 -10.19 -8.00 -0.04
C HIS A 384 -9.17 -9.13 0.06
N LEU A 385 -8.53 -9.29 1.22
CA LEU A 385 -7.43 -10.24 1.43
C LEU A 385 -7.89 -11.60 1.98
N GLY A 386 -9.21 -11.85 2.03
CA GLY A 386 -9.81 -13.07 2.57
C GLY A 386 -10.19 -12.97 4.04
N SER A 387 -10.86 -14.00 4.57
CA SER A 387 -11.27 -14.05 5.97
C SER A 387 -10.08 -14.39 6.90
N THR A 388 -9.97 -13.71 8.03
CA THR A 388 -8.98 -14.04 9.08
C THR A 388 -9.48 -15.12 10.06
N LYS A 389 -10.60 -15.80 9.77
CA LYS A 389 -11.07 -16.89 10.64
C LYS A 389 -10.12 -18.07 10.51
N ALA A 390 -9.25 -18.24 11.51
CA ALA A 390 -8.76 -19.56 11.86
C ALA A 390 -10.00 -20.45 12.10
N ASN A 391 -10.03 -21.62 11.47
CA ASN A 391 -11.04 -22.65 11.69
C ASN A 391 -11.35 -22.75 13.19
N GLN A 392 -12.53 -22.26 13.59
CA GLN A 392 -13.14 -22.69 14.83
C GLN A 392 -13.69 -24.08 14.53
N VAL A 393 -12.90 -25.10 14.90
CA VAL A 393 -13.37 -26.45 15.17
C VAL A 393 -13.06 -26.72 16.63
#